data_AF-A0A822F6B2-F1
#
_entry.id   AF-A0A822F6B2-F1
#
_cell.length_a   1.000
_cell.length_b   1.000
_cell.length_c   1.000
_cell.angle_alpha   90.00
_cell.angle_beta   90.00
_cell.angle_gamma   90.00
#
_symmetry.space_group_name_H-M   'P 1'
#
loop_
_entity.id
_entity.type
_entity.pdbx_description
1 polymer ?
#
loop_
_entity_poly.entity_id
_entity_poly.type
_entity_poly.pdbx_seq_one_letter_code
_entity_poly.pdbx_strand_id
1 'polypeptide(L)'
;GQSAADAENNYLRVASSLDMYGVELHKASVKISNTNNSIYSSIVELYVGVYAIGISIFQNSVKINTFSWEQITKISFKRRRFYVQLIKSLVSIYL
;
A
#
# COMPACT_ATOMS: atom_id res chain seq x y z
N GLY A 1 -1.79 -37.53 -14.27
CA GLY A 1 -1.79 -36.48 -13.23
C GLY A 1 -0.43 -35.82 -13.20
N GLN A 2 -0.34 -34.57 -12.76
CA GLN A 2 0.96 -33.91 -12.54
C GLN A 2 1.67 -34.51 -11.32
N SER A 3 2.99 -34.36 -11.25
CA SER A 3 3.74 -34.70 -10.02
C SER A 3 3.42 -33.69 -8.91
N ALA A 4 3.68 -34.07 -7.64
CA ALA A 4 3.45 -33.16 -6.51
C ALA A 4 4.25 -31.86 -6.64
N ALA A 5 5.52 -31.94 -7.09
CA ALA A 5 6.37 -30.79 -7.29
C ALA A 5 5.87 -29.88 -8.42
N ASP A 6 5.40 -30.46 -9.53
CA ASP A 6 4.85 -29.68 -10.65
C ASP A 6 3.55 -28.98 -10.25
N ALA A 7 2.70 -29.64 -9.47
CA ALA A 7 1.46 -29.07 -8.96
C ALA A 7 1.73 -27.89 -8.00
N GLU A 8 2.71 -28.02 -7.11
CA GLU A 8 3.12 -26.96 -6.19
C GLU A 8 3.72 -25.76 -6.92
N ASN A 9 4.63 -25.99 -7.86
CA ASN A 9 5.21 -24.92 -8.68
C ASN A 9 4.14 -24.17 -9.49
N ASN A 10 3.17 -24.91 -10.05
CA ASN A 10 2.05 -24.31 -10.77
C ASN A 10 1.17 -23.45 -9.85
N TYR A 11 0.91 -23.92 -8.63
CA TYR A 11 0.17 -23.16 -7.63
C TYR A 11 0.91 -21.85 -7.28
N LEU A 12 2.19 -21.93 -6.94
CA LEU A 12 2.99 -20.77 -6.55
C LEU A 12 3.11 -19.74 -7.68
N ARG A 13 3.28 -20.19 -8.92
CA ARG A 13 3.34 -19.31 -10.10
C ARG A 13 2.07 -18.50 -10.30
N VAL A 14 0.91 -19.10 -10.07
CA VAL A 14 -0.39 -18.41 -10.17
C VAL A 14 -0.58 -17.49 -8.96
N ALA A 15 -0.31 -18.00 -7.75
CA ALA A 15 -0.42 -17.23 -6.52
C ALA A 15 0.45 -15.97 -6.56
N SER A 16 1.70 -16.06 -7.01
CA SER A 16 2.64 -14.93 -7.06
C SER A 16 2.25 -13.82 -8.03
N SER A 17 1.35 -14.09 -8.98
CA SER A 17 0.81 -13.07 -9.90
C SER A 17 -0.35 -12.27 -9.32
N LEU A 18 -0.90 -12.69 -8.17
CA LEU A 18 -2.01 -11.99 -7.53
C LEU A 18 -1.51 -10.73 -6.84
N ASP A 19 -2.26 -9.63 -6.99
CA ASP A 19 -1.94 -8.32 -6.41
C ASP A 19 -1.82 -8.31 -4.88
N MET A 20 -2.42 -9.30 -4.21
CA MET A 20 -2.43 -9.44 -2.76
C MET A 20 -1.48 -10.53 -2.25
N TYR A 21 -0.70 -11.16 -3.13
CA TYR A 21 0.24 -12.19 -2.74
C TYR A 21 1.31 -11.63 -1.81
N GLY A 22 1.35 -12.14 -0.57
CA GLY A 22 2.29 -11.69 0.44
C GLY A 22 2.07 -10.24 0.92
N VAL A 23 0.88 -9.66 0.69
CA VAL A 23 0.55 -8.31 1.18
C VAL A 23 -0.03 -8.38 2.59
N GLU A 24 0.65 -7.70 3.53
CA GLU A 24 0.10 -7.41 4.85
C GLU A 24 -0.72 -6.12 4.80
N LEU A 25 -2.04 -6.21 5.03
CA LEU A 25 -2.95 -5.07 4.95
C LEU A 25 -3.20 -4.43 6.32
N HIS A 26 -3.07 -3.10 6.37
CA HIS A 26 -3.41 -2.29 7.54
C HIS A 26 -4.49 -1.27 7.16
N LYS A 27 -5.54 -1.17 7.98
CA LYS A 27 -6.56 -0.13 7.82
C LYS A 27 -5.93 1.25 8.09
N ALA A 28 -6.24 2.22 7.24
CA ALA A 28 -5.80 3.59 7.36
C ALA A 28 -6.88 4.57 6.91
N SER A 29 -6.64 5.86 7.11
CA SER A 29 -7.43 6.93 6.55
C SER A 29 -6.52 8.01 5.97
N VAL A 30 -6.99 8.78 4.99
CA VAL A 30 -6.27 9.97 4.53
C VAL A 30 -7.17 11.18 4.69
N LYS A 31 -6.60 12.22 5.32
CA LYS A 31 -7.18 13.56 5.29
C LYS A 31 -6.75 14.21 4.00
N ILE A 32 -7.69 14.37 3.07
CA ILE A 32 -7.45 15.15 1.86
C ILE A 32 -7.72 16.61 2.20
N SER A 33 -6.66 17.40 2.38
CA SER A 33 -6.75 18.86 2.38
C SER A 33 -6.59 19.32 0.94
N ASN A 34 -7.70 19.60 0.24
CA ASN A 34 -7.62 20.23 -1.07
C ASN A 34 -6.95 21.60 -0.90
N THR A 35 -5.84 21.80 -1.60
CA THR A 35 -5.22 23.12 -1.78
C THR A 35 -6.27 24.05 -2.38
N ASN A 36 -6.46 25.23 -1.77
CA ASN A 36 -7.34 26.36 -2.13
C ASN A 36 -8.63 26.51 -1.29
N ASN A 37 -8.52 26.72 0.02
CA ASN A 37 -9.63 27.16 0.91
C ASN A 37 -10.78 26.16 1.14
N SER A 38 -10.53 24.84 1.09
CA SER A 38 -11.54 23.86 1.54
C SER A 38 -11.63 23.84 3.07
N ILE A 39 -12.70 24.42 3.62
CA ILE A 39 -13.07 24.39 5.05
C ILE A 39 -13.41 22.95 5.52
N TYR A 40 -13.65 22.03 4.57
CA TYR A 40 -13.97 20.64 4.85
C TYR A 40 -12.78 19.72 4.55
N SER A 41 -12.28 19.02 5.57
CA SER A 41 -11.36 17.89 5.41
C SER A 41 -12.17 16.61 5.27
N SER A 42 -12.23 16.02 4.08
CA SER A 42 -12.82 14.70 3.90
C SER A 42 -11.86 13.63 4.39
N ILE A 43 -12.34 12.75 5.27
CA ILE A 43 -11.61 11.56 5.71
C ILE A 43 -12.01 10.43 4.75
N VAL A 44 -11.05 9.91 4.00
CA VAL A 44 -11.25 8.75 3.12
C VAL A 44 -10.64 7.54 3.81
N GLU A 45 -11.43 6.49 4.03
CA GLU A 45 -10.92 5.20 4.50
C GLU A 45 -10.18 4.47 3.37
N LEU A 46 -9.01 3.92 3.70
CA LEU A 46 -8.19 3.16 2.78
C LEU A 46 -7.45 2.04 3.51
N TYR A 47 -6.71 1.22 2.77
CA TYR A 47 -5.79 0.24 3.34
C TYR A 47 -4.38 0.51 2.81
N VAL A 48 -3.40 0.29 3.67
CA VAL A 48 -1.98 0.30 3.36
C VAL A 48 -1.51 -1.14 3.32
N GLY A 49 -1.05 -1.61 2.17
CA GLY A 49 -0.41 -2.90 2.02
C GLY A 49 1.10 -2.78 2.12
N VAL A 50 1.75 -3.69 2.84
CA VAL A 50 3.20 -3.82 2.89
C VAL A 50 3.59 -5.18 2.35
N TYR A 51 4.58 -5.23 1.45
CA TYR A 51 5.01 -6.46 0.79
C TYR A 51 6.41 -6.31 0.21
N ALA A 52 6.95 -7.40 -0.35
CA ALA A 52 8.34 -7.49 -0.80
C ALA A 52 8.76 -6.35 -1.76
N ILE A 53 7.84 -5.84 -2.59
CA ILE A 53 8.13 -4.79 -3.59
C ILE A 53 8.07 -3.37 -2.98
N GLY A 54 7.27 -3.15 -1.95
CA GLY A 54 7.04 -1.81 -1.42
C GLY A 54 5.82 -1.66 -0.53
N ILE A 55 5.28 -0.44 -0.54
CA ILE A 55 4.04 -0.06 0.14
C ILE A 55 2.98 0.29 -0.90
N SER A 56 1.82 -0.33 -0.82
CA SER A 56 0.68 -0.07 -1.72
C SER A 56 -0.51 0.53 -0.98
N ILE A 57 -1.33 1.29 -1.70
CA ILE A 57 -2.55 1.93 -1.19
C ILE A 57 -3.75 1.30 -1.88
N PHE A 58 -4.73 0.87 -1.10
CA PHE A 58 -5.96 0.27 -1.59
C PHE A 58 -7.18 1.06 -1.11
N GLN A 59 -8.18 1.20 -1.96
CA GLN A 59 -9.50 1.73 -1.61
C GLN A 59 -10.55 0.84 -2.25
N ASN A 60 -11.57 0.47 -1.48
CA ASN A 60 -12.62 -0.45 -1.94
C ASN A 60 -12.05 -1.74 -2.56
N SER A 61 -11.00 -2.29 -1.95
CA SER A 61 -10.27 -3.48 -2.42
C SER A 61 -9.54 -3.33 -3.77
N VAL A 62 -9.46 -2.12 -4.32
CA VAL A 62 -8.71 -1.81 -5.54
C VAL A 62 -7.41 -1.10 -5.19
N LYS A 63 -6.29 -1.59 -5.72
CA LYS A 63 -4.98 -0.96 -5.59
C LYS A 63 -4.95 0.35 -6.36
N ILE A 64 -4.77 1.47 -5.67
CA ILE A 64 -4.67 2.82 -6.25
C ILE A 64 -3.23 3.12 -6.64
N ASN A 65 -2.30 2.85 -5.74
CA ASN A 65 -0.91 3.28 -5.90
C ASN A 65 0.07 2.31 -5.25
N THR A 66 1.32 2.34 -5.70
CA THR A 66 2.43 1.56 -5.15
C THR A 66 3.67 2.44 -5.08
N PHE A 67 4.32 2.45 -3.93
CA PHE A 67 5.59 3.09 -3.69
C PHE A 67 6.64 1.99 -3.49
N SER A 68 7.56 1.84 -4.45
CA SER A 68 8.63 0.86 -4.31
C SER A 68 9.59 1.26 -3.19
N TRP A 69 10.29 0.29 -2.61
CA TRP A 69 11.32 0.60 -1.60
C TRP A 69 12.38 1.58 -2.12
N GLU A 70 12.74 1.48 -3.40
CA GLU A 70 13.68 2.39 -4.07
C GLU A 70 13.18 3.84 -4.10
N GLN A 71 11.86 4.06 -4.14
CA GLN A 71 11.29 5.40 -4.14
C GLN A 71 11.22 6.00 -2.73
N ILE A 72 11.24 5.18 -1.68
CA ILE A 72 11.03 5.60 -0.28
C ILE A 72 12.38 5.95 0.36
N THR A 73 12.53 7.19 0.81
CA THR A 73 13.75 7.65 1.50
C THR A 73 13.63 7.56 3.01
N LYS A 74 12.42 7.74 3.55
CA LYS A 74 12.18 7.73 4.97
C LYS A 74 10.78 7.27 5.29
N ILE A 75 10.68 6.41 6.29
CA ILE A 75 9.43 6.02 6.93
C ILE A 75 9.48 6.55 8.35
N SER A 76 8.40 7.18 8.80
CA SER A 76 8.31 7.68 10.17
C SER A 76 6.89 7.66 10.69
N PHE A 77 6.75 7.67 12.01
CA PHE A 77 5.47 7.61 12.67
C PHE A 77 5.39 8.66 13.78
N LYS A 78 4.26 9.36 13.88
CA LYS A 78 3.99 10.32 14.96
C LYS A 78 2.55 10.19 15.45
N ARG A 79 2.38 9.72 16.68
CA ARG A 79 1.08 9.46 17.34
C ARG A 79 0.21 8.41 16.65
N ARG A 80 -0.57 8.82 15.64
CA ARG A 80 -1.49 7.98 14.84
C ARG A 80 -1.40 8.42 13.37
N ARG A 81 -0.17 8.64 12.92
CA ARG A 81 0.13 9.23 11.61
C ARG A 81 1.39 8.59 11.08
N PHE A 82 1.31 8.11 9.86
CA PHE A 82 2.34 7.35 9.18
C PHE A 82 2.82 8.13 7.96
N TYR A 83 4.10 8.45 7.93
CA TYR A 83 4.68 9.31 6.92
C TYR A 83 5.62 8.51 6.05
N VAL A 84 5.41 8.59 4.74
CA VAL A 84 6.27 7.99 3.72
C VAL A 84 6.86 9.12 2.90
N GLN A 85 8.14 9.39 3.07
CA GLN A 85 8.86 10.35 2.26
C GLN A 85 9.43 9.64 1.04
N LEU A 86 9.17 10.19 -0.14
CA LEU A 86 9.70 9.71 -1.41
C LEU A 86 10.89 10.57 -1.86
N ILE A 87 11.73 10.04 -2.75
CA ILE A 87 12.90 10.77 -3.29
C ILE A 87 12.51 12.11 -3.93
N LYS A 88 11.33 12.19 -4.57
CA LYS A 88 10.86 13.39 -5.30
C LYS A 88 9.67 14.12 -4.65
N SER A 89 9.12 13.63 -3.53
CA SER A 89 7.96 14.25 -2.84
C SER A 89 7.70 13.68 -1.44
N LEU A 90 7.02 14.43 -0.57
CA LEU A 90 6.55 13.95 0.75
C LEU A 90 5.09 13.45 0.64
N VAL A 91 4.79 12.22 1.08
CA VAL A 91 3.42 11.69 1.16
C VAL A 91 3.05 11.43 2.63
N SER A 92 1.93 12.00 3.08
CA SER A 92 1.43 11.82 4.46
C SER A 92 0.20 10.91 4.47
N ILE A 93 0.26 9.79 5.20
CA ILE A 93 -0.83 8.83 5.37
C ILE A 93 -1.24 8.80 6.86
N TYR A 94 -2.52 8.61 7.17
CA TYR A 94 -2.96 8.51 8.57
C TYR A 94 -3.33 7.05 8.86
N LEU A 95 -2.69 6.44 9.86
CA LEU A 95 -3.09 5.12 10.37
C LEU A 95 -3.96 5.34 11.61
#